data_AF-A0A820N1L6-F1
#
_entry.id   AF-A0A820N1L6-F1
#
_cell.length_a   1.000
_cell.length_b   1.000
_cell.length_c   1.000
_cell.angle_alpha   90.00
_cell.angle_beta   90.00
_cell.angle_gamma   90.00
#
_symmetry.space_group_name_H-M   'P 1'
#
loop_
_entity.id
_entity.type
_entity.pdbx_description
1 polymer ?
#
loop_
_entity_poly.entity_id
_entity_poly.type
_entity_poly.pdbx_seq_one_letter_code
_entity_poly.pdbx_strand_id
1 'polypeptide(L)'
;MIEKNENDKRINNEIDDLKSINNKMDQDVMVLNEKVNDLDKLMKSNDGIFKQFLFPMLDDILKFIDTKNVGRGGKTVDPDLKSKIDRFRNQMSDAMG
;
A
#
# COMPACT_ATOMS: atom_id res chain seq x y z
N MET A 1 24.73 17.84 54.58
CA MET A 1 23.94 16.58 54.66
C MET A 1 22.51 16.76 54.15
N ILE A 2 21.82 17.86 54.46
CA ILE A 2 20.44 18.12 54.04
C ILE A 2 20.30 18.32 52.52
N GLU A 3 21.16 19.13 51.88
CA GLU A 3 21.12 19.38 50.42
C GLU A 3 21.30 18.12 49.56
N LYS A 4 22.12 17.17 50.01
CA LYS A 4 22.34 15.90 49.30
C LYS A 4 21.05 15.07 49.24
N ASN A 5 20.25 15.12 50.31
CA ASN A 5 18.99 14.39 50.46
C ASN A 5 17.87 15.00 49.60
N GLU A 6 17.90 16.31 49.36
CA GLU A 6 16.96 17.00 48.44
C GLU A 6 17.30 16.75 46.97
N ASN A 7 18.60 16.73 46.64
CA ASN A 7 19.05 16.37 45.30
C ASN A 7 18.72 14.91 44.96
N ASP A 8 18.92 13.98 45.89
CA ASP A 8 18.57 12.56 45.70
C ASP A 8 17.06 12.38 45.47
N LYS A 9 16.22 13.14 46.19
CA LYS A 9 14.76 13.16 45.95
C LYS A 9 14.40 13.71 44.57
N ARG A 10 15.05 14.78 44.12
CA ARG A 10 14.79 15.36 42.80
C ARG A 10 15.18 14.39 41.68
N ILE A 11 16.34 13.74 41.80
CA ILE A 11 16.80 12.72 40.85
C ILE A 11 15.82 11.55 40.79
N ASN A 12 15.31 11.08 41.93
CA ASN A 12 14.33 9.99 41.93
C ASN A 12 13.01 10.38 41.23
N ASN A 13 12.54 11.62 41.43
CA ASN A 13 11.36 12.11 40.71
C ASN A 13 11.61 12.18 39.19
N GLU A 14 12.78 12.68 38.77
CA GLU A 14 13.16 12.72 37.35
C GLU A 14 13.25 11.31 36.75
N ILE A 15 13.77 10.33 37.50
CA ILE A 15 13.81 8.92 37.08
C ILE A 15 12.40 8.36 36.90
N ASP A 16 11.48 8.66 37.81
CA ASP A 16 10.11 8.16 37.72
C ASP A 16 9.31 8.81 36.58
N ASP A 17 9.56 10.09 36.30
CA ASP A 17 9.04 10.77 35.11
C ASP A 17 9.56 10.14 33.83
N LEU A 18 10.86 9.85 33.76
CA LEU A 18 11.48 9.17 32.61
C LEU A 18 10.91 7.77 32.38
N LYS A 19 10.67 6.99 33.45
CA LYS A 19 10.00 5.69 33.34
C LYS A 19 8.58 5.82 32.81
N SER A 20 7.84 6.83 33.27
CA SER A 20 6.47 7.10 32.81
C SER A 20 6.45 7.46 31.33
N ILE A 21 7.38 8.31 30.87
CA ILE A 21 7.56 8.64 29.46
C ILE A 21 7.92 7.39 28.66
N ASN A 22 8.86 6.58 29.14
CA ASN A 22 9.28 5.37 28.44
C ASN A 22 8.12 4.39 28.25
N ASN A 23 7.31 4.17 29.30
CA ASN A 23 6.13 3.32 29.20
C ASN A 23 5.09 3.84 28.19
N LYS A 24 4.93 5.17 28.09
CA LYS A 24 4.05 5.77 27.07
C LYS A 24 4.62 5.57 25.66
N MET A 25 5.93 5.72 25.48
CA MET A 25 6.57 5.47 24.19
C MET A 25 6.42 4.01 23.76
N ASP A 26 6.55 3.06 24.69
CA ASP A 26 6.33 1.63 24.40
C ASP A 26 4.88 1.37 23.94
N GLN A 27 3.90 2.01 24.58
CA GLN A 27 2.49 1.94 24.17
C GLN A 27 2.27 2.56 22.78
N ASP A 28 2.84 3.74 22.52
CA ASP A 28 2.73 4.42 21.23
C ASP A 28 3.33 3.58 20.10
N VAL A 29 4.48 2.93 20.35
CA VAL A 29 5.11 2.01 19.40
C VAL A 29 4.23 0.79 19.13
N MET A 30 3.60 0.20 20.15
CA MET A 30 2.65 -0.90 19.95
C MET A 30 1.48 -0.48 19.05
N VAL A 31 0.87 0.67 19.33
CA VAL A 31 -0.26 1.19 18.52
C VAL A 31 0.18 1.47 17.07
N LEU A 32 1.38 2.03 16.87
CA LEU A 32 1.91 2.26 15.53
C LEU A 32 2.11 0.94 14.77
N ASN A 33 2.64 -0.10 15.42
CA ASN A 33 2.81 -1.41 14.81
C ASN A 33 1.48 -2.04 14.41
N GLU A 34 0.44 -1.92 15.25
CA GLU A 34 -0.92 -2.37 14.90
C GLU A 34 -1.46 -1.64 13.67
N LYS A 35 -1.33 -0.31 13.63
CA LYS A 35 -1.78 0.50 12.48
C LYS A 35 -1.06 0.15 11.20
N VAL A 36 0.26 -0.07 11.26
CA VAL A 36 1.06 -0.49 10.09
C VAL A 36 0.59 -1.86 9.58
N ASN A 37 0.33 -2.81 10.47
CA ASN A 37 -0.19 -4.12 10.09
C ASN A 37 -1.58 -4.04 9.45
N ASP A 38 -2.46 -3.18 9.94
CA ASP A 38 -3.78 -3.02 9.34
C ASP A 38 -3.72 -2.31 7.98
N LEU A 39 -2.82 -1.35 7.82
CA LEU A 39 -2.51 -0.75 6.51
C LEU A 39 -1.99 -1.79 5.52
N ASP A 40 -1.08 -2.67 5.93
CA ASP A 40 -0.56 -3.75 5.09
C ASP A 40 -1.67 -4.72 4.65
N LYS A 41 -2.59 -5.09 5.55
CA LYS A 41 -3.77 -5.91 5.20
C LYS A 41 -4.67 -5.21 4.18
N LEU A 42 -4.95 -3.92 4.37
CA LEU A 42 -5.78 -3.15 3.44
C LEU A 42 -5.12 -3.04 2.06
N MET A 43 -3.80 -2.80 2.01
CA MET A 43 -3.05 -2.78 0.75
C MET A 43 -3.11 -4.14 0.04
N LYS A 44 -2.85 -5.24 0.76
CA LYS A 44 -2.95 -6.60 0.21
C LYS A 44 -4.35 -6.94 -0.29
N SER A 45 -5.38 -6.52 0.44
CA SER A 45 -6.78 -6.71 0.03
C SER A 45 -7.10 -5.89 -1.23
N ASN A 46 -6.67 -4.64 -1.29
CA ASN A 46 -6.86 -3.79 -2.47
C ASN A 46 -6.12 -4.37 -3.68
N ASP A 47 -4.85 -4.73 -3.54
CA ASP A 47 -4.07 -5.40 -4.59
C ASP A 47 -4.76 -6.68 -5.06
N GLY A 48 -5.33 -7.45 -4.13
CA GLY A 48 -6.18 -8.59 -4.44
C GLY A 48 -7.38 -8.23 -5.31
N ILE A 49 -8.13 -7.16 -4.97
CA ILE A 49 -9.28 -6.69 -5.76
C ILE A 49 -8.85 -6.26 -7.17
N PHE A 50 -7.78 -5.47 -7.29
CA PHE A 50 -7.28 -5.02 -8.58
C PHE A 50 -6.82 -6.19 -9.45
N LYS A 51 -5.98 -7.08 -8.90
CA LYS A 51 -5.41 -8.22 -9.64
C LYS A 51 -6.44 -9.30 -9.96
N GLN A 52 -7.37 -9.60 -9.05
CA GLN A 52 -8.33 -10.70 -9.24
C GLN A 52 -9.59 -10.30 -10.00
N PHE A 53 -10.01 -9.03 -9.94
CA PHE A 53 -11.29 -8.62 -10.53
C PHE A 53 -11.11 -7.53 -11.59
N LEU A 54 -10.48 -6.41 -11.26
CA LEU A 54 -10.45 -5.26 -12.15
C LEU A 54 -9.56 -5.49 -13.39
N PHE A 55 -8.35 -6.03 -13.23
CA PHE A 55 -7.47 -6.29 -14.36
C PHE A 55 -8.02 -7.33 -15.35
N PRO A 56 -8.59 -8.48 -14.92
CA PRO A 56 -9.27 -9.39 -15.83
C PRO A 56 -10.44 -8.73 -16.57
N MET A 57 -11.26 -7.94 -15.87
CA MET A 57 -12.38 -7.22 -16.49
C MET A 57 -11.90 -6.21 -17.54
N LEU A 58 -10.84 -5.46 -17.25
CA LEU A 58 -10.24 -4.52 -18.19
C LEU A 58 -9.64 -5.25 -19.40
N ASP A 59 -8.96 -6.37 -19.21
CA ASP A 59 -8.42 -7.16 -20.32
C ASP A 59 -9.53 -7.71 -21.22
N ASP A 60 -10.66 -8.15 -20.66
CA ASP A 60 -11.83 -8.57 -21.43
C ASP A 60 -12.44 -7.43 -22.24
N ILE A 61 -12.52 -6.22 -21.68
CA ILE A 61 -12.95 -5.01 -22.40
C ILE A 61 -11.97 -4.70 -23.54
N LEU A 62 -10.67 -4.75 -23.27
CA LEU A 62 -9.64 -4.51 -24.29
C LEU A 62 -9.71 -5.57 -25.40
N LYS A 63 -9.95 -6.84 -25.07
CA LYS A 63 -10.18 -7.93 -26.05
C LYS A 63 -11.39 -7.62 -26.91
N PHE A 64 -12.49 -7.19 -26.31
CA PHE A 64 -13.67 -6.78 -27.06
C PHE A 64 -13.36 -5.64 -28.04
N ILE A 65 -12.69 -4.57 -27.59
CA ILE A 65 -12.32 -3.45 -28.45
C ILE A 65 -11.41 -3.92 -29.59
N ASP A 66 -10.42 -4.77 -29.29
CA ASP A 66 -9.50 -5.33 -30.27
C ASP A 66 -10.23 -6.14 -31.35
N THR A 67 -11.23 -6.96 -30.96
CA THR A 67 -12.07 -7.69 -31.93
C THR A 67 -12.92 -6.78 -32.81
N LYS A 68 -13.34 -5.61 -32.28
CA LYS A 68 -14.06 -4.59 -33.05
C LYS A 68 -13.14 -3.79 -33.96
N ASN A 69 -11.84 -3.74 -33.67
CA ASN A 69 -10.82 -3.07 -34.47
C ASN A 69 -10.33 -3.92 -35.66
N VAL A 70 -11.14 -4.87 -36.13
CA VAL A 70 -10.83 -5.74 -37.26
C VAL A 70 -11.82 -5.47 -38.40
N GLY A 71 -11.30 -5.09 -39.55
CA GLY A 71 -12.04 -4.80 -40.76
C GLY A 71 -12.32 -6.05 -41.59
N ARG A 72 -12.98 -5.86 -42.75
CA ARG A 72 -13.26 -6.95 -43.68
C ARG A 72 -11.96 -7.64 -44.11
N GLY A 73 -11.92 -8.97 -43.99
CA GLY A 73 -10.73 -9.76 -44.31
C GLY A 73 -9.66 -9.83 -43.23
N GLY A 74 -9.98 -9.48 -41.97
CA GLY A 74 -9.08 -9.69 -40.84
C GLY A 74 -8.01 -8.61 -40.63
N LYS A 75 -8.05 -7.52 -41.40
CA LYS A 75 -7.07 -6.43 -41.30
C LYS A 75 -7.44 -5.47 -40.18
N THR A 76 -6.47 -5.04 -39.39
CA THR A 76 -6.65 -4.00 -38.38
C THR A 76 -7.17 -2.71 -39.02
N VAL A 77 -8.23 -2.14 -38.45
CA VAL A 77 -8.83 -0.87 -38.94
C VAL A 77 -8.01 0.32 -38.48
N ASP A 78 -7.66 0.35 -37.19
CA ASP A 78 -6.85 1.40 -36.57
C ASP A 78 -5.59 0.80 -35.91
N PRO A 79 -4.42 0.89 -36.58
CA PRO A 79 -3.16 0.39 -36.04
C PRO A 79 -2.66 1.14 -34.79
N ASP A 80 -3.00 2.43 -34.64
CA ASP A 80 -2.60 3.20 -33.46
C ASP A 80 -3.39 2.76 -32.23
N LEU A 81 -4.70 2.55 -32.39
CA LEU A 81 -5.54 1.96 -31.36
C LEU A 81 -5.02 0.57 -30.94
N LYS A 82 -4.64 -0.28 -31.90
CA LYS A 82 -4.06 -1.59 -31.63
C LYS A 82 -2.79 -1.46 -30.78
N SER A 83 -1.87 -0.58 -31.17
CA SER A 83 -0.63 -0.30 -30.43
C SER A 83 -0.88 0.24 -29.01
N LYS A 84 -1.90 1.08 -28.82
CA LYS A 84 -2.30 1.56 -27.49
C LYS A 84 -2.83 0.41 -26.62
N ILE A 85 -3.71 -0.44 -27.16
CA ILE A 85 -4.26 -1.60 -26.45
C ILE A 85 -3.14 -2.55 -26.01
N ASP A 86 -2.20 -2.87 -26.91
CA ASP A 86 -1.11 -3.78 -26.60
C ASP A 86 -0.17 -3.19 -25.54
N ARG A 87 0.11 -1.87 -25.59
CA ARG A 87 0.86 -1.18 -24.52
C ARG A 87 0.15 -1.25 -23.16
N PHE A 88 -1.16 -1.01 -23.13
CA PHE A 88 -1.93 -1.10 -21.89
C PHE A 88 -1.93 -2.52 -21.32
N ARG A 89 -2.07 -3.54 -22.16
CA ARG A 89 -1.99 -4.95 -21.73
C ARG A 89 -0.64 -5.29 -21.12
N ASN A 90 0.45 -4.84 -21.74
CA ASN A 90 1.79 -5.07 -21.20
C ASN A 90 1.98 -4.40 -19.83
N GLN A 91 1.54 -3.14 -19.68
CA GLN A 91 1.59 -2.46 -18.39
C GLN A 91 0.76 -3.16 -17.30
N MET A 92 -0.42 -3.68 -17.65
CA MET A 92 -1.23 -4.47 -16.71
C MET A 92 -0.56 -5.81 -16.36
N SER A 93 0.07 -6.47 -17.32
CA SER A 93 0.82 -7.71 -17.09
C SER A 93 1.99 -7.48 -16.13
N ASP A 94 2.74 -6.38 -16.33
CA ASP A 94 3.84 -5.99 -15.45
C ASP A 94 3.35 -5.66 -14.03
N ALA A 95 2.17 -5.03 -13.91
CA ALA A 95 1.54 -4.76 -12.61
C ALA A 95 0.94 -6.02 -11.94
N MET A 96 0.63 -7.07 -12.71
CA MET A 96 0.12 -8.35 -12.19
C MET A 96 1.23 -9.27 -11.68
N GLY A 97 2.42 -9.21 -12.30
CA GLY A 97 3.65 -9.85 -11.80
C GLY A 97 4.01 -9.44 -10.37
#